data_AF-A0A2V3VRY3-F1
#
_entry.id   AF-A0A2V3VRY3-F1
#
_cell.length_a   1.000
_cell.length_b   1.000
_cell.length_c   1.000
_cell.angle_alpha   90.00
_cell.angle_beta   90.00
_cell.angle_gamma   90.00
#
_symmetry.space_group_name_H-M   'P 1'
#
loop_
_entity.id
_entity.type
_entity.pdbx_description
1 polymer ?
#
loop_
_entity_poly.entity_id
_entity_poly.type
_entity_poly.pdbx_seq_one_letter_code
_entity_poly.pdbx_strand_id
1 'polypeptide(L)'
;MNKPLAIQRWKRMLVCTAALAILFPLSGKADSLIDDSCVNVTKRPLSDFLSAQGILNDPPQFFPPVKDYSGWAGGDGINFALVDYAGIADKHIQAQTGQSIGTKVHGVVLECALPNGKAQVSVTLIATKALGFAQSIQDLINNNFDFLNTPTIFGAKTQDVISGAKPATGSVNLATTFSIPAPGASLPDLIDVVFNPASYAPVKISFKSTTRGKCTNGKANALLEVHQVGATNESNALVFQKENVAINGKKGGDCSS
;
A
#
# COMPACT_ATOMS: atom_id res chain seq x y z
N MET A 1 -4.99 -49.24 17.77
CA MET A 1 -4.04 -48.11 17.87
C MET A 1 -4.83 -46.85 18.12
N ASN A 2 -4.66 -46.30 19.32
CA ASN A 2 -5.53 -45.30 19.93
C ASN A 2 -5.21 -43.89 19.43
N LYS A 3 -6.24 -43.10 19.13
CA LYS A 3 -6.19 -41.64 19.29
C LYS A 3 -7.42 -41.20 20.08
N PRO A 4 -7.27 -40.65 21.30
CA PRO A 4 -8.39 -40.08 22.00
C PRO A 4 -8.61 -38.62 21.62
N LEU A 5 -9.88 -38.26 21.71
CA LEU A 5 -10.47 -36.94 21.64
C LEU A 5 -10.19 -36.12 22.94
N ALA A 6 -10.09 -34.80 22.75
CA ALA A 6 -10.80 -33.77 23.53
C ALA A 6 -10.23 -33.19 24.86
N ILE A 7 -10.49 -31.87 25.01
CA ILE A 7 -10.75 -31.08 26.26
C ILE A 7 -9.46 -30.78 27.09
N GLN A 8 -9.11 -29.62 27.68
CA GLN A 8 -9.78 -28.50 28.36
C GLN A 8 -8.70 -27.39 28.53
N ARG A 9 -8.89 -26.10 28.21
CA ARG A 9 -9.41 -24.99 29.04
C ARG A 9 -8.69 -24.69 30.40
N TRP A 10 -8.25 -23.42 30.53
CA TRP A 10 -8.09 -22.56 31.75
C TRP A 10 -6.67 -22.50 32.38
N LYS A 11 -6.10 -21.39 32.88
CA LYS A 11 -6.60 -20.15 33.53
C LYS A 11 -5.68 -18.95 33.18
N ARG A 12 -6.22 -17.78 32.80
CA ARG A 12 -6.31 -16.54 33.61
C ARG A 12 -5.08 -16.21 34.47
N MET A 13 -4.41 -15.10 34.14
CA MET A 13 -4.01 -14.13 35.17
C MET A 13 -4.34 -12.71 34.68
N LEU A 14 -5.08 -12.00 35.51
CA LEU A 14 -5.51 -10.62 35.36
C LEU A 14 -4.86 -9.90 36.55
N VAL A 15 -4.02 -8.90 36.30
CA VAL A 15 -3.61 -7.94 37.32
C VAL A 15 -3.72 -6.55 36.70
N CYS A 16 -4.65 -5.78 37.25
CA CYS A 16 -4.74 -4.34 37.06
C CYS A 16 -3.67 -3.67 37.92
N THR A 17 -2.91 -2.76 37.34
CA THR A 17 -2.32 -1.63 38.07
C THR A 17 -2.45 -0.38 37.21
N ALA A 18 -3.28 0.54 37.68
CA ALA A 18 -3.33 1.91 37.19
C ALA A 18 -2.14 2.68 37.78
N ALA A 19 -1.34 3.31 36.93
CA ALA A 19 -0.58 4.51 37.27
C ALA A 19 -0.23 5.27 35.98
N LEU A 20 -0.69 6.51 35.93
CA LEU A 20 -0.42 7.52 34.93
C LEU A 20 1.00 8.07 35.17
N ALA A 21 1.91 8.01 34.18
CA ALA A 21 3.03 8.96 34.04
C ALA A 21 3.99 8.61 32.87
N ILE A 22 4.12 9.59 31.97
CA ILE A 22 5.38 10.04 31.32
C ILE A 22 5.91 9.18 30.15
N LEU A 23 5.81 9.79 28.96
CA LEU A 23 6.78 9.76 27.86
C LEU A 23 7.85 8.65 27.95
N PHE A 24 7.52 7.46 27.46
CA PHE A 24 8.55 6.58 26.93
C PHE A 24 8.73 6.92 25.45
N PRO A 25 9.94 7.28 25.00
CA PRO A 25 10.21 7.22 23.58
C PRO A 25 9.94 5.78 23.15
N LEU A 26 9.16 5.61 22.10
CA LEU A 26 9.05 4.33 21.39
C LEU A 26 10.46 3.99 20.87
N SER A 27 11.29 3.36 21.71
CA SER A 27 12.48 2.63 21.30
C SER A 27 12.04 1.32 20.67
N GLY A 28 11.17 1.40 19.65
CA GLY A 28 11.24 0.43 18.58
C GLY A 28 12.56 0.69 17.89
N LYS A 29 13.35 -0.36 17.65
CA LYS A 29 14.39 -0.27 16.63
C LYS A 29 13.69 0.11 15.32
N ALA A 30 13.66 1.41 15.02
CA ALA A 30 13.60 1.84 13.65
C ALA A 30 14.90 1.27 13.06
N ASP A 31 14.80 0.20 12.26
CA ASP A 31 15.83 -0.03 11.26
C ASP A 31 16.11 1.32 10.63
N SER A 32 17.35 1.80 10.72
CA SER A 32 17.65 3.18 10.34
C SER A 32 17.13 3.38 8.92
N LEU A 33 16.23 4.37 8.79
CA LEU A 33 15.61 4.71 7.50
C LEU A 33 16.66 5.27 6.52
N ILE A 34 17.87 5.52 7.00
CA ILE A 34 18.99 6.10 6.27
C ILE A 34 20.24 5.28 6.60
N ASP A 35 21.01 4.93 5.58
CA ASP A 35 22.34 4.32 5.72
C ASP A 35 23.22 5.17 6.66
N ASP A 36 23.93 4.53 7.59
CA ASP A 36 24.81 5.19 8.57
C ASP A 36 25.96 5.98 7.90
N SER A 37 26.21 5.77 6.60
CA SER A 37 27.16 6.53 5.78
C SER A 37 26.66 7.88 5.28
N CYS A 38 25.53 8.37 5.79
CA CYS A 38 24.95 9.64 5.36
C CYS A 38 25.88 10.84 5.58
N VAL A 39 26.18 11.57 4.50
CA VAL A 39 27.00 12.79 4.56
C VAL A 39 26.17 14.01 4.94
N ASN A 40 24.97 14.12 4.36
CA ASN A 40 24.06 15.25 4.60
C ASN A 40 22.61 14.82 4.40
N VAL A 41 21.74 15.19 5.34
CA VAL A 41 20.29 14.91 5.28
C VAL A 41 19.55 16.20 4.97
N THR A 42 18.76 16.17 3.90
CA THR A 42 17.85 17.25 3.50
C THR A 42 16.41 16.75 3.57
N LYS A 43 15.50 17.58 4.07
CA LYS A 43 14.06 17.32 3.98
C LYS A 43 13.53 17.90 2.68
N ARG A 44 12.96 17.06 1.83
CA ARG A 44 12.31 17.49 0.59
C ARG A 44 10.82 17.77 0.82
N PRO A 45 10.20 18.66 0.03
CA PRO A 45 8.75 18.77 0.00
C PRO A 45 8.11 17.43 -0.35
N LEU A 46 7.05 17.04 0.37
CA LEU A 46 6.28 15.84 0.02
C LEU A 46 5.70 15.94 -1.41
N SER A 47 5.42 17.15 -1.87
CA SER A 47 4.94 17.42 -3.23
C SER A 47 5.87 16.88 -4.29
N ASP A 48 7.20 16.87 -4.08
CA ASP A 48 8.17 16.34 -5.04
C ASP A 48 7.88 14.86 -5.35
N PHE A 49 7.57 14.09 -4.29
CA PHE A 49 7.24 12.68 -4.43
C PHE A 49 5.86 12.52 -5.06
N LEU A 50 4.85 13.24 -4.56
CA LEU A 50 3.47 13.11 -5.05
C LEU A 50 3.30 13.58 -6.51
N SER A 51 4.09 14.54 -6.98
CA SER A 51 4.06 14.96 -8.39
C SER A 51 4.70 13.96 -9.34
N ALA A 52 5.56 13.08 -8.82
CA ALA A 52 6.19 12.02 -9.59
C ALA A 52 5.34 10.76 -9.70
N GLN A 53 4.23 10.66 -8.96
CA GLN A 53 3.35 9.49 -9.03
C GLN A 53 2.33 9.66 -10.15
N GLY A 54 1.99 8.58 -10.86
CA GLY A 54 1.03 8.64 -11.96
C GLY A 54 1.65 8.89 -13.33
N ILE A 55 2.98 8.83 -13.47
CA ILE A 55 3.68 9.29 -14.67
C ILE A 55 4.15 8.16 -15.58
N LEU A 56 4.15 6.91 -15.13
CA LEU A 56 4.46 5.77 -16.00
C LEU A 56 3.30 5.57 -16.98
N ASN A 57 3.58 5.86 -18.25
CA ASN A 57 2.60 5.73 -19.34
C ASN A 57 3.01 4.67 -20.38
N ASP A 58 4.15 4.00 -20.21
CA ASP A 58 4.65 3.03 -21.19
C ASP A 58 5.42 1.85 -20.53
N PRO A 59 4.81 0.66 -20.44
CA PRO A 59 3.41 0.37 -20.77
C PRO A 59 2.45 1.07 -19.79
N PRO A 60 1.19 1.36 -20.18
CA PRO A 60 0.20 1.93 -19.26
C PRO A 60 -0.01 1.01 -18.06
N GLN A 61 0.29 1.51 -16.87
CA GLN A 61 0.22 0.72 -15.65
C GLN A 61 -1.23 0.62 -15.15
N PHE A 62 -1.75 -0.59 -15.32
CA PHE A 62 -2.85 -1.27 -14.65
C PHE A 62 -4.30 -0.79 -14.85
N PHE A 63 -4.69 0.50 -14.86
CA PHE A 63 -6.14 0.86 -14.87
C PHE A 63 -6.54 2.14 -15.62
N PRO A 64 -6.54 2.16 -16.97
CA PRO A 64 -7.14 3.28 -17.70
C PRO A 64 -8.62 3.49 -17.28
N PRO A 65 -9.08 4.75 -17.08
CA PRO A 65 -8.38 6.02 -17.37
C PRO A 65 -7.55 6.60 -16.21
N VAL A 66 -7.49 5.93 -15.05
CA VAL A 66 -6.71 6.46 -13.90
C VAL A 66 -5.27 5.96 -13.99
N LYS A 67 -4.35 6.90 -14.20
CA LYS A 67 -2.93 6.58 -14.29
C LYS A 67 -2.40 6.02 -12.96
N ASP A 68 -1.67 4.92 -13.05
CA ASP A 68 -0.76 4.39 -12.03
C ASP A 68 -1.37 4.15 -10.65
N TYR A 69 -2.42 3.34 -10.64
CA TYR A 69 -2.90 2.75 -9.41
C TYR A 69 -1.95 1.64 -8.95
N SER A 70 -1.40 1.79 -7.75
CA SER A 70 -0.57 0.73 -7.17
C SER A 70 -1.42 -0.51 -6.84
N GLY A 71 -1.16 -1.59 -7.57
CA GLY A 71 -1.75 -2.90 -7.39
C GLY A 71 -0.90 -3.79 -6.49
N TRP A 72 -1.56 -4.64 -5.71
CA TRP A 72 -0.96 -5.50 -4.71
C TRP A 72 -1.56 -6.89 -4.81
N ALA A 73 -0.72 -7.92 -4.92
CA ALA A 73 -1.14 -9.32 -4.87
C ALA A 73 -0.82 -9.94 -3.51
N GLY A 74 -1.66 -10.86 -3.05
CA GLY A 74 -1.32 -11.75 -1.95
C GLY A 74 -0.35 -12.83 -2.42
N GLY A 75 0.50 -13.34 -1.51
CA GLY A 75 1.39 -14.46 -1.82
C GLY A 75 0.66 -15.78 -2.09
N ASP A 76 -0.65 -15.84 -1.79
CA ASP A 76 -1.55 -16.93 -2.17
C ASP A 76 -2.01 -16.86 -3.63
N GLY A 77 -1.79 -15.73 -4.32
CA GLY A 77 -2.20 -15.53 -5.70
C GLY A 77 -3.73 -15.48 -5.90
N ILE A 78 -4.51 -15.21 -4.86
CA ILE A 78 -5.99 -15.23 -4.93
C ILE A 78 -6.54 -13.84 -5.23
N ASN A 79 -6.12 -12.83 -4.45
CA ASN A 79 -6.69 -11.49 -4.50
C ASN A 79 -5.70 -10.48 -5.06
N PHE A 80 -6.19 -9.60 -5.93
CA PHE A 80 -5.48 -8.42 -6.41
C PHE A 80 -6.17 -7.16 -5.90
N ALA A 81 -5.47 -6.36 -5.11
CA ALA A 81 -6.00 -5.15 -4.48
C ALA A 81 -5.36 -3.91 -5.05
N LEU A 82 -6.15 -2.85 -5.15
CA LEU A 82 -5.70 -1.53 -5.55
C LEU A 82 -6.03 -0.52 -4.47
N VAL A 83 -5.08 0.37 -4.19
CA VAL A 83 -5.26 1.37 -3.13
C VAL A 83 -4.61 2.70 -3.53
N ASP A 84 -5.40 3.78 -3.47
CA ASP A 84 -5.01 5.14 -3.82
C ASP A 84 -4.13 5.79 -2.74
N TYR A 85 -2.87 5.40 -2.66
CA TYR A 85 -1.93 5.90 -1.65
C TYR A 85 -1.47 7.35 -1.89
N ALA A 86 -1.54 7.82 -3.14
CA ALA A 86 -1.06 9.14 -3.58
C ALA A 86 -2.17 10.17 -3.82
N GLY A 87 -3.45 9.78 -3.71
CA GLY A 87 -4.60 10.65 -3.98
C GLY A 87 -4.83 10.90 -5.46
N ILE A 88 -4.28 10.07 -6.35
CA ILE A 88 -4.42 10.20 -7.81
C ILE A 88 -5.87 9.93 -8.21
N ALA A 89 -6.49 8.93 -7.59
CA ALA A 89 -7.87 8.58 -7.91
C ALA A 89 -8.86 9.63 -7.46
N ASP A 90 -8.71 10.15 -6.24
CA ASP A 90 -9.55 11.23 -5.74
C ASP A 90 -9.46 12.46 -6.64
N LYS A 91 -8.24 12.85 -7.05
CA LYS A 91 -8.03 13.94 -8.03
C LYS A 91 -8.76 13.65 -9.35
N HIS A 92 -8.69 12.42 -9.84
CA HIS A 92 -9.38 12.03 -11.07
C HIS A 92 -10.91 12.08 -10.91
N ILE A 93 -11.47 11.55 -9.83
CA ILE A 93 -12.91 11.63 -9.53
C ILE A 93 -13.35 13.09 -9.44
N GLN A 94 -12.59 13.94 -8.75
CA GLN A 94 -12.88 15.36 -8.62
C GLN A 94 -12.84 16.08 -9.98
N ALA A 95 -11.87 15.75 -10.83
CA ALA A 95 -11.80 16.31 -12.18
C ALA A 95 -12.99 15.92 -13.06
N GLN A 96 -13.53 14.69 -12.89
CA GLN A 96 -14.65 14.18 -13.70
C GLN A 96 -16.04 14.57 -13.16
N THR A 97 -16.19 14.73 -11.85
CA THR A 97 -17.51 14.90 -11.19
C THR A 97 -17.67 16.23 -10.45
N GLY A 98 -16.58 16.96 -10.24
CA GLY A 98 -16.53 18.11 -9.32
C GLY A 98 -16.55 17.72 -7.83
N GLN A 99 -16.63 16.43 -7.49
CA GLN A 99 -16.69 15.94 -6.12
C GLN A 99 -15.43 15.17 -5.73
N SER A 100 -14.93 15.41 -4.52
CA SER A 100 -13.82 14.65 -3.93
C SER A 100 -14.36 13.62 -2.94
N ILE A 101 -13.76 12.42 -2.93
CA ILE A 101 -13.95 11.41 -1.87
C ILE A 101 -13.20 11.77 -0.59
N GLY A 102 -12.35 12.81 -0.64
CA GLY A 102 -11.69 13.45 0.49
C GLY A 102 -10.38 12.79 0.88
N THR A 103 -9.66 12.20 -0.07
CA THR A 103 -8.35 11.60 0.17
C THR A 103 -7.38 12.69 0.62
N LYS A 104 -6.69 12.44 1.73
CA LYS A 104 -5.63 13.33 2.23
C LYS A 104 -4.35 12.54 2.42
N VAL A 105 -3.26 13.06 1.89
CA VAL A 105 -1.93 12.45 1.99
C VAL A 105 -1.03 13.36 2.79
N HIS A 106 -0.37 12.79 3.81
CA HIS A 106 0.60 13.45 4.67
C HIS A 106 1.85 12.60 4.73
N GLY A 107 3.01 13.21 5.01
CA GLY A 107 4.24 12.46 5.03
C GLY A 107 5.49 13.32 5.09
N VAL A 108 6.62 12.63 4.99
CA VAL A 108 7.96 13.20 4.93
C VAL A 108 8.76 12.52 3.85
N VAL A 109 9.57 13.31 3.15
CA VAL A 109 10.61 12.83 2.24
C VAL A 109 11.93 13.32 2.81
N LEU A 110 12.80 12.38 3.15
CA LEU A 110 14.18 12.65 3.54
C LEU A 110 15.08 12.21 2.41
N GLU A 111 16.06 13.04 2.08
CA GLU A 111 17.11 12.74 1.11
C GLU A 111 18.44 12.80 1.84
N CYS A 112 19.21 11.74 1.72
CA CYS A 112 20.53 11.60 2.29
C CYS A 112 21.58 11.54 1.18
N ALA A 113 22.49 12.50 1.14
CA ALA A 113 23.64 12.44 0.23
C ALA A 113 24.63 11.36 0.69
N LEU A 114 25.09 10.53 -0.25
CA LEU A 114 26.03 9.43 -0.01
C LEU A 114 27.44 9.77 -0.51
N PRO A 115 28.50 9.18 0.06
CA PRO A 115 29.89 9.45 -0.35
C PRO A 115 30.20 9.14 -1.82
N ASN A 116 29.43 8.23 -2.44
CA ASN A 116 29.58 7.85 -3.85
C ASN A 116 28.89 8.83 -4.83
N GLY A 117 28.38 9.96 -4.35
CA GLY A 117 27.72 10.99 -5.15
C GLY A 117 26.24 10.74 -5.43
N LYS A 118 25.69 9.58 -5.05
CA LYS A 118 24.25 9.31 -5.09
C LYS A 118 23.54 9.92 -3.89
N ALA A 119 22.21 9.84 -3.88
CA ALA A 119 21.43 10.07 -2.68
C ALA A 119 20.50 8.88 -2.38
N GLN A 120 20.28 8.60 -1.10
CA GLN A 120 19.23 7.71 -0.63
C GLN A 120 18.01 8.55 -0.24
N VAL A 121 16.84 8.18 -0.73
CA VAL A 121 15.57 8.82 -0.45
C VAL A 121 14.75 7.91 0.42
N SER A 122 14.18 8.46 1.49
CA SER A 122 13.28 7.77 2.42
C SER A 122 11.96 8.52 2.45
N VAL A 123 10.91 7.85 2.00
CA VAL A 123 9.55 8.38 1.98
C VAL A 123 8.75 7.65 3.03
N THR A 124 8.07 8.40 3.90
CA THR A 124 7.03 7.86 4.77
C THR A 124 5.78 8.69 4.58
N LEU A 125 4.67 8.05 4.20
CA LEU A 125 3.40 8.71 4.03
C LEU A 125 2.24 7.95 4.66
N ILE A 126 1.20 8.71 4.96
CA ILE A 126 -0.09 8.25 5.42
C ILE A 126 -1.14 8.86 4.50
N ALA A 127 -1.98 8.01 3.92
CA ALA A 127 -3.18 8.46 3.22
C ALA A 127 -4.42 8.12 4.06
N THR A 128 -5.38 9.04 4.13
CA THR A 128 -6.70 8.81 4.73
C THR A 128 -7.78 8.96 3.68
N LYS A 129 -8.87 8.22 3.84
CA LYS A 129 -9.95 8.08 2.83
C LYS A 129 -9.47 7.62 1.44
N ALA A 130 -8.32 6.97 1.37
CA ALA A 130 -7.79 6.40 0.14
C ALA A 130 -8.80 5.41 -0.46
N LEU A 131 -9.14 5.56 -1.74
CA LEU A 131 -9.99 4.59 -2.44
C LEU A 131 -9.28 3.24 -2.48
N GLY A 132 -10.01 2.15 -2.24
CA GLY A 132 -9.49 0.83 -2.52
C GLY A 132 -10.55 -0.18 -2.94
N PHE A 133 -10.16 -1.09 -3.81
CA PHE A 133 -10.99 -2.18 -4.30
C PHE A 133 -10.13 -3.43 -4.50
N ALA A 134 -10.78 -4.57 -4.70
CA ALA A 134 -10.10 -5.80 -5.05
C ALA A 134 -10.84 -6.57 -6.14
N GLN A 135 -10.07 -7.35 -6.90
CA GLN A 135 -10.52 -8.27 -7.94
C GLN A 135 -9.93 -9.66 -7.66
N SER A 136 -10.60 -10.69 -8.16
CA SER A 136 -10.07 -12.05 -8.18
C SER A 136 -8.95 -12.13 -9.22
N ILE A 137 -7.80 -12.68 -8.85
CA ILE A 137 -6.71 -12.95 -9.80
C ILE A 137 -7.16 -13.98 -10.85
N GLN A 138 -7.96 -14.98 -10.45
CA GLN A 138 -8.49 -15.95 -11.39
C GLN A 138 -9.39 -15.29 -12.43
N ASP A 139 -10.24 -14.35 -12.02
CA ASP A 139 -11.13 -13.64 -12.96
C ASP A 139 -10.33 -12.69 -13.87
N LEU A 140 -9.25 -12.09 -13.36
CA LEU A 140 -8.33 -11.32 -14.18
C LEU A 140 -7.67 -12.21 -15.23
N ILE A 141 -7.14 -13.38 -14.85
CA ILE A 141 -6.54 -14.34 -15.79
C ILE A 141 -7.58 -14.76 -16.85
N ASN A 142 -8.80 -15.14 -16.42
CA ASN A 142 -9.87 -15.56 -17.30
C ASN A 142 -10.29 -14.47 -18.30
N ASN A 143 -10.10 -13.20 -17.93
CA ASN A 143 -10.42 -12.04 -18.75
C ASN A 143 -9.18 -11.39 -19.38
N ASN A 144 -8.08 -12.13 -19.59
CA ASN A 144 -6.84 -11.66 -20.21
C ASN A 144 -6.26 -10.38 -19.56
N PHE A 145 -6.34 -10.29 -18.24
CA PHE A 145 -5.94 -9.12 -17.44
C PHE A 145 -6.64 -7.81 -17.84
N ASP A 146 -7.88 -7.89 -18.33
CA ASP A 146 -8.73 -6.72 -18.52
C ASP A 146 -9.26 -6.22 -17.17
N PHE A 147 -8.39 -5.48 -16.50
CA PHE A 147 -8.62 -4.84 -15.23
C PHE A 147 -9.84 -3.92 -15.21
N LEU A 148 -10.15 -3.25 -16.32
CA LEU A 148 -11.29 -2.31 -16.41
C LEU A 148 -12.62 -3.06 -16.42
N ASN A 149 -12.72 -4.17 -17.15
CA ASN A 149 -13.99 -4.89 -17.32
C ASN A 149 -14.15 -6.10 -16.37
N THR A 150 -13.08 -6.59 -15.74
CA THR A 150 -13.20 -7.67 -14.73
C THR A 150 -13.98 -7.19 -13.49
N PRO A 151 -15.03 -7.87 -13.02
CA PRO A 151 -15.78 -7.45 -11.83
C PRO A 151 -14.91 -7.34 -10.57
N THR A 152 -15.27 -6.42 -9.65
CA THR A 152 -14.65 -6.40 -8.32
C THR A 152 -15.25 -7.48 -7.43
N ILE A 153 -14.47 -7.94 -6.45
CA ILE A 153 -14.94 -8.78 -5.34
C ILE A 153 -15.11 -7.96 -4.05
N PHE A 154 -14.52 -6.77 -3.99
CA PHE A 154 -14.66 -5.80 -2.92
C PHE A 154 -14.54 -4.37 -3.45
N GLY A 155 -15.35 -3.46 -2.92
CA GLY A 155 -15.28 -2.04 -3.26
C GLY A 155 -15.70 -1.72 -4.69
N ALA A 156 -15.55 -0.46 -5.06
CA ALA A 156 -15.88 0.08 -6.37
C ALA A 156 -14.63 0.69 -6.99
N LYS A 157 -14.45 0.50 -8.29
CA LYS A 157 -13.35 1.12 -9.03
C LYS A 157 -13.67 2.59 -9.28
N THR A 158 -12.68 3.35 -9.73
CA THR A 158 -12.82 4.81 -9.90
C THR A 158 -13.94 5.22 -10.87
N GLN A 159 -14.04 4.58 -12.03
CA GLN A 159 -15.10 4.82 -13.01
C GLN A 159 -16.50 4.47 -12.49
N ASP A 160 -16.62 3.45 -11.63
CA ASP A 160 -17.89 3.11 -10.99
C ASP A 160 -18.28 4.23 -10.01
N VAL A 161 -17.30 4.76 -9.25
CA VAL A 161 -17.51 5.88 -8.33
C VAL A 161 -17.90 7.15 -9.07
N ILE A 162 -17.24 7.44 -10.21
CA ILE A 162 -17.63 8.53 -11.12
C ILE A 162 -19.08 8.36 -11.58
N SER A 163 -19.51 7.12 -11.83
CA SER A 163 -20.87 6.76 -12.21
C SER A 163 -21.87 6.71 -11.02
N GLY A 164 -21.43 7.10 -9.81
CA GLY A 164 -22.27 7.21 -8.62
C GLY A 164 -22.19 6.02 -7.64
N ALA A 165 -21.34 5.03 -7.89
CA ALA A 165 -21.11 3.97 -6.92
C ALA A 165 -20.47 4.50 -5.64
N LYS A 166 -20.82 3.90 -4.49
CA LYS A 166 -20.25 4.31 -3.21
C LYS A 166 -18.79 3.84 -3.10
N PRO A 167 -17.81 4.74 -2.86
CA PRO A 167 -16.42 4.34 -2.73
C PRO A 167 -16.17 3.55 -1.45
N ALA A 168 -15.33 2.53 -1.53
CA ALA A 168 -14.72 1.90 -0.37
C ALA A 168 -13.42 2.65 -0.05
N THR A 169 -13.29 3.14 1.19
CA THR A 169 -12.20 4.03 1.57
C THR A 169 -11.49 3.57 2.83
N GLY A 170 -10.21 3.93 2.93
CA GLY A 170 -9.32 3.38 3.94
C GLY A 170 -8.20 4.30 4.38
N SER A 171 -7.34 3.75 5.23
CA SER A 171 -6.05 4.33 5.58
C SER A 171 -4.92 3.56 4.91
N VAL A 172 -3.88 4.25 4.48
CA VAL A 172 -2.62 3.70 3.99
C VAL A 172 -1.48 4.19 4.86
N ASN A 173 -0.52 3.31 5.14
CA ASN A 173 0.81 3.68 5.58
C ASN A 173 1.79 3.09 4.56
N LEU A 174 2.60 3.95 3.96
CA LEU A 174 3.68 3.55 3.07
C LEU A 174 4.98 4.08 3.66
N ALA A 175 5.97 3.19 3.78
CA ALA A 175 7.36 3.55 3.96
C ALA A 175 8.16 2.94 2.82
N THR A 176 8.99 3.72 2.14
CA THR A 176 9.90 3.22 1.12
C THR A 176 11.24 3.92 1.22
N THR A 177 12.31 3.20 0.92
CA THR A 177 13.66 3.75 0.77
C THR A 177 14.21 3.31 -0.57
N PHE A 178 14.88 4.19 -1.30
CA PHE A 178 15.52 3.89 -2.59
C PHE A 178 16.66 4.87 -2.87
N SER A 179 17.49 4.60 -3.86
CA SER A 179 18.56 5.51 -4.30
C SER A 179 18.18 6.32 -5.54
N ILE A 180 18.69 7.54 -5.64
CA ILE A 180 18.64 8.38 -6.84
C ILE A 180 20.06 8.73 -7.31
N PRO A 181 20.26 9.11 -8.59
CA PRO A 181 21.60 9.29 -9.18
C PRO A 181 22.46 10.37 -8.52
N ALA A 182 21.84 11.42 -7.96
CA ALA A 182 22.52 12.50 -7.25
C ALA A 182 21.54 13.19 -6.27
N PRO A 183 22.04 13.85 -5.20
CA PRO A 183 21.21 14.72 -4.36
C PRO A 183 20.44 15.76 -5.18
N GLY A 184 19.16 15.95 -4.86
CA GLY A 184 18.26 16.88 -5.55
C GLY A 184 17.71 16.40 -6.89
N ALA A 185 18.09 15.22 -7.38
CA ALA A 185 17.52 14.68 -8.63
C ALA A 185 16.00 14.46 -8.52
N SER A 186 15.29 14.45 -9.64
CA SER A 186 13.84 14.18 -9.66
C SER A 186 13.53 12.84 -8.99
N LEU A 187 12.45 12.81 -8.20
CA LEU A 187 11.99 11.57 -7.59
C LEU A 187 11.27 10.72 -8.65
N PRO A 188 11.43 9.39 -8.62
CA PRO A 188 10.75 8.47 -9.53
C PRO A 188 9.30 8.19 -9.09
N ASP A 189 8.56 7.58 -10.00
CA ASP A 189 7.32 6.88 -9.65
C ASP A 189 7.65 5.66 -8.75
N LEU A 190 6.85 5.40 -7.72
CA LEU A 190 7.02 4.26 -6.82
C LEU A 190 7.01 2.94 -7.58
N ILE A 191 6.19 2.84 -8.61
CA ILE A 191 6.06 1.64 -9.42
C ILE A 191 7.33 1.40 -10.22
N ASP A 192 8.00 2.46 -10.69
CA ASP A 192 9.31 2.34 -11.33
C ASP A 192 10.37 1.85 -10.35
N VAL A 193 10.35 2.36 -9.12
CA VAL A 193 11.23 1.89 -8.03
C VAL A 193 11.07 0.39 -7.78
N VAL A 194 9.84 -0.11 -7.79
CA VAL A 194 9.52 -1.51 -7.51
C VAL A 194 9.86 -2.43 -8.67
N PHE A 195 9.59 -2.03 -9.92
CA PHE A 195 9.81 -2.87 -11.11
C PHE A 195 11.23 -2.76 -11.69
N ASN A 196 11.95 -1.68 -11.42
CA ASN A 196 13.35 -1.49 -11.83
C ASN A 196 14.30 -1.36 -10.62
N PRO A 197 14.27 -2.30 -9.66
CA PRO A 197 14.98 -2.14 -8.38
C PRO A 197 16.49 -2.01 -8.54
N ALA A 198 17.09 -2.56 -9.61
CA ALA A 198 18.51 -2.40 -9.90
C ALA A 198 18.93 -0.93 -10.11
N SER A 199 18.05 -0.10 -10.68
CA SER A 199 18.29 1.33 -10.88
C SER A 199 18.22 2.13 -9.58
N TYR A 200 17.45 1.61 -8.61
CA TYR A 200 17.03 2.30 -7.40
C TYR A 200 17.56 1.66 -6.11
N ALA A 201 18.40 0.64 -6.21
CA ALA A 201 18.88 -0.12 -5.06
C ALA A 201 19.78 0.71 -4.12
N PRO A 202 19.77 0.42 -2.80
CA PRO A 202 18.90 -0.55 -2.14
C PRO A 202 17.46 -0.05 -2.05
N VAL A 203 16.49 -0.92 -2.36
CA VAL A 203 15.06 -0.63 -2.19
C VAL A 203 14.54 -1.34 -0.94
N LYS A 204 13.79 -0.64 -0.09
CA LYS A 204 12.94 -1.24 0.95
C LYS A 204 11.54 -0.69 0.78
N ILE A 205 10.54 -1.53 0.95
CA ILE A 205 9.13 -1.14 0.89
C ILE A 205 8.36 -1.77 2.03
N SER A 206 7.52 -0.97 2.69
CA SER A 206 6.52 -1.42 3.64
C SER A 206 5.22 -0.71 3.32
N PHE A 207 4.24 -1.46 2.86
CA PHE A 207 2.91 -0.96 2.55
C PHE A 207 1.89 -1.67 3.43
N LYS A 208 1.07 -0.88 4.11
CA LYS A 208 -0.05 -1.38 4.90
C LYS A 208 -1.28 -0.55 4.64
N SER A 209 -2.37 -1.19 4.24
CA SER A 209 -3.65 -0.51 4.09
C SER A 209 -4.80 -1.26 4.77
N THR A 210 -5.84 -0.50 5.08
CA THR A 210 -7.08 -1.02 5.60
C THR A 210 -8.22 -0.22 5.02
N THR A 211 -9.03 -0.85 4.16
CA THR A 211 -10.11 -0.21 3.41
C THR A 211 -11.45 -0.80 3.83
N ARG A 212 -12.42 0.07 4.15
CA ARG A 212 -13.76 -0.34 4.55
C ARG A 212 -14.73 -0.15 3.38
N GLY A 213 -15.51 -1.20 3.11
CA GLY A 213 -16.43 -1.22 1.99
C GLY A 213 -17.44 -2.34 2.10
N LYS A 214 -18.03 -2.70 0.97
CA LYS A 214 -18.92 -3.85 0.82
C LYS A 214 -18.30 -4.89 -0.10
N CYS A 215 -18.62 -6.16 0.10
CA CYS A 215 -18.44 -7.15 -0.95
C CYS A 215 -19.39 -6.82 -2.12
N THR A 216 -19.09 -7.26 -3.35
CA THR A 216 -19.93 -7.02 -4.53
C THR A 216 -21.29 -7.71 -4.49
N ASN A 217 -21.48 -8.74 -3.66
CA ASN A 217 -22.80 -9.27 -3.34
C ASN A 217 -23.73 -8.27 -2.62
N GLY A 218 -23.23 -7.06 -2.31
CA GLY A 218 -23.99 -5.89 -1.86
C GLY A 218 -24.48 -5.95 -0.40
N LYS A 219 -24.36 -7.11 0.25
CA LYS A 219 -25.02 -7.43 1.52
C LYS A 219 -24.13 -7.29 2.75
N ALA A 220 -22.84 -7.61 2.65
CA ALA A 220 -21.94 -7.63 3.80
C ALA A 220 -20.93 -6.47 3.79
N ASN A 221 -20.78 -5.82 4.94
CA ASN A 221 -19.63 -4.94 5.18
C ASN A 221 -18.38 -5.80 5.32
N ALA A 222 -17.31 -5.37 4.66
CA ALA A 222 -16.03 -6.06 4.65
C ALA A 222 -14.87 -5.09 4.84
N LEU A 223 -13.70 -5.68 5.12
CA LEU A 223 -12.44 -5.00 5.28
C LEU A 223 -11.45 -5.58 4.29
N LEU A 224 -10.92 -4.76 3.39
CA LEU A 224 -9.76 -5.12 2.58
C LEU A 224 -8.50 -4.72 3.34
N GLU A 225 -7.61 -5.68 3.59
CA GLU A 225 -6.34 -5.49 4.25
C GLU A 225 -5.20 -5.86 3.30
N VAL A 226 -4.33 -4.89 3.02
CA VAL A 226 -3.08 -5.12 2.27
C VAL A 226 -1.92 -4.96 3.23
N HIS A 227 -0.97 -5.88 3.21
CA HIS A 227 0.29 -5.76 3.92
C HIS A 227 1.40 -6.39 3.08
N GLN A 228 2.26 -5.53 2.51
CA GLN A 228 3.46 -5.96 1.82
C GLN A 228 4.71 -5.40 2.49
N VAL A 229 5.73 -6.24 2.62
CA VAL A 229 7.06 -5.85 3.09
C VAL A 229 8.08 -6.52 2.18
N GLY A 230 8.99 -5.72 1.62
CA GLY A 230 10.04 -6.20 0.73
C GLY A 230 11.31 -5.40 0.86
N ALA A 231 12.43 -6.02 0.48
CA ALA A 231 13.72 -5.35 0.36
C ALA A 231 14.58 -5.99 -0.74
N THR A 232 15.48 -5.22 -1.34
CA THR A 232 16.45 -5.76 -2.30
C THR A 232 17.47 -6.65 -1.61
N ASN A 233 17.76 -7.80 -2.20
CA ASN A 233 18.85 -8.69 -1.79
C ASN A 233 20.20 -8.23 -2.36
N GLU A 234 21.26 -9.03 -2.15
CA GLU A 234 22.61 -8.75 -2.64
C GLU A 234 22.72 -8.65 -4.17
N SER A 235 21.79 -9.27 -4.90
CA SER A 235 21.69 -9.18 -6.37
C SER A 235 20.82 -8.00 -6.83
N ASN A 236 20.45 -7.08 -5.93
CA ASN A 236 19.52 -5.98 -6.15
C ASN A 236 18.11 -6.41 -6.62
N ALA A 237 17.75 -7.68 -6.42
CA ALA A 237 16.40 -8.16 -6.69
C ALA A 237 15.50 -7.86 -5.49
N LEU A 238 14.33 -7.25 -5.71
CA LEU A 238 13.35 -7.01 -4.66
C LEU A 238 12.71 -8.34 -4.22
N VAL A 239 12.87 -8.68 -2.95
CA VAL A 239 12.30 -9.89 -2.34
C VAL A 239 11.31 -9.49 -1.28
N PHE A 240 10.08 -10.03 -1.36
CA PHE A 240 9.05 -9.79 -0.37
C PHE A 240 9.15 -10.79 0.79
N GLN A 241 9.16 -10.28 2.01
CA GLN A 241 9.08 -11.09 3.24
C GLN A 241 7.63 -11.23 3.73
N LYS A 242 6.72 -10.39 3.23
CA LYS A 242 5.30 -10.44 3.55
C LYS A 242 4.48 -9.99 2.35
N GLU A 243 3.47 -10.79 2.01
CA GLU A 243 2.56 -10.56 0.89
C GLU A 243 1.16 -10.99 1.28
N ASN A 244 0.37 -10.08 1.86
CA ASN A 244 -1.00 -10.37 2.27
C ASN A 244 -1.97 -9.40 1.63
N VAL A 245 -2.98 -9.97 0.95
CA VAL A 245 -4.15 -9.26 0.46
C VAL A 245 -5.38 -10.08 0.86
N ALA A 246 -6.08 -9.60 1.90
CA ALA A 246 -7.19 -10.33 2.49
C ALA A 246 -8.46 -9.48 2.51
N ILE A 247 -9.60 -10.12 2.23
CA ILE A 247 -10.92 -9.50 2.35
C ILE A 247 -11.66 -10.20 3.49
N ASN A 248 -11.83 -9.47 4.59
CA ASN A 248 -12.42 -9.99 5.81
C ASN A 248 -13.85 -9.45 5.96
N GLY A 249 -14.85 -10.30 5.76
CA GLY A 249 -16.24 -9.98 6.08
C GLY A 249 -16.50 -9.91 7.59
N LYS A 250 -17.48 -9.12 8.04
CA LYS A 250 -17.96 -9.22 9.43
C LYS A 250 -18.61 -10.60 9.64
N LYS A 251 -18.16 -11.33 10.67
CA LYS A 251 -18.69 -12.63 11.19
C LYS A 251 -19.79 -13.27 10.31
N GLY A 252 -19.39 -14.15 9.41
CA GLY A 252 -20.28 -15.02 8.64
C GLY A 252 -20.66 -14.55 7.23
N GLY A 253 -20.27 -13.33 6.82
CA GLY A 253 -20.38 -12.90 5.43
C GLY A 253 -19.11 -13.26 4.66
N ASP A 254 -19.15 -14.32 3.86
CA ASP A 254 -18.08 -14.62 2.93
C ASP A 254 -18.14 -13.62 1.75
N CYS A 255 -17.00 -13.04 1.37
CA CYS A 255 -16.90 -12.29 0.10
C CYS A 255 -16.49 -13.22 -1.05
N SER A 256 -16.22 -14.50 -0.78
CA SER A 256 -16.11 -15.54 -1.80
C SER A 256 -17.44 -15.64 -2.56
N SER A 257 -17.34 -15.53 -3.87
CA SER A 257 -18.38 -15.90 -4.83
C SER A 257 -18.70 -17.39 -4.77
#